data_AF-A0A1Y0VV30-F1
#
_entry.id   AF-A0A1Y0VV30-F1
#
_cell.length_a   1.000
_cell.length_b   1.000
_cell.length_c   1.000
_cell.angle_alpha   90.00
_cell.angle_beta   90.00
_cell.angle_gamma   90.00
#
_symmetry.space_group_name_H-M   'P 1'
#
loop_
_entity.id
_entity.type
_entity.pdbx_description
1 polymer ?
#
loop_
_entity_poly.entity_id
_entity_poly.type
_entity_poly.pdbx_seq_one_letter_code
_entity_poly.pdbx_strand_id
1 'polypeptide(L)'
;MNQEQLQELIDKVGVSELEKAIKMRKSKLSYVNVFKDVAIQREDFKSVNDQHETTKLLPFYDIGGPYARKYQIEDVGWNLGLREVHTKLYYGDIHDDIRKLVFSLLGEKNGKRLDEDELKFARSAYVKLKELYLNLYDLRLMNLESRKEGMK
;
A
#
# COMPACT_ATOMS: atom_id res chain seq x y z
N MET A 1 -14.71 5.88 -39.27
CA MET A 1 -14.77 4.42 -39.47
C MET A 1 -16.22 4.03 -39.28
N ASN A 2 -16.87 3.53 -40.32
CA ASN A 2 -18.30 3.16 -40.30
C ASN A 2 -18.48 1.71 -39.82
N GLN A 3 -19.71 1.30 -39.52
CA GLN A 3 -20.00 -0.04 -38.99
C GLN A 3 -19.61 -1.16 -39.97
N GLU A 4 -19.70 -0.93 -41.28
CA GLU A 4 -19.24 -1.88 -42.31
C GLU A 4 -17.73 -2.08 -42.31
N GLN A 5 -16.94 -1.01 -42.20
CA GLN A 5 -15.48 -1.11 -42.08
C GLN A 5 -15.05 -1.85 -40.80
N LEU A 6 -15.81 -1.71 -39.72
CA LEU A 6 -15.55 -2.41 -38.46
C LEU A 6 -15.86 -3.91 -38.61
N GLN A 7 -16.95 -4.26 -39.29
CA GLN A 7 -17.35 -5.65 -39.51
C GLN A 7 -16.36 -6.37 -40.44
N GLU A 8 -15.92 -5.73 -41.53
CA GLU A 8 -14.87 -6.25 -42.42
C GLU A 8 -13.55 -6.52 -41.68
N LEU A 9 -13.17 -5.65 -40.74
CA LEU A 9 -11.97 -5.81 -39.92
C LEU A 9 -12.10 -7.00 -38.95
N ILE A 10 -13.27 -7.18 -38.34
CA ILE A 10 -13.56 -8.30 -37.45
C ILE A 10 -13.52 -9.63 -38.23
N ASP A 11 -14.08 -9.65 -39.44
CA ASP A 11 -14.11 -10.83 -40.30
C ASP A 11 -12.72 -11.17 -40.87
N LYS A 12 -11.90 -10.16 -41.23
CA LYS A 12 -10.52 -10.34 -41.70
C LYS A 12 -9.56 -10.84 -40.61
N VAL A 13 -9.69 -10.31 -39.40
CA VAL A 13 -8.81 -10.66 -38.29
C VAL A 13 -9.29 -11.96 -37.62
N GLY A 14 -10.58 -12.27 -37.69
CA GLY A 14 -11.16 -13.43 -37.03
C GLY A 14 -11.36 -13.16 -35.54
N VAL A 15 -12.58 -13.42 -35.05
CA VAL A 15 -12.97 -13.19 -33.65
C VAL A 15 -12.00 -13.89 -32.67
N SER A 16 -11.44 -15.04 -33.04
CA SER A 16 -10.45 -15.77 -32.22
C SER A 16 -9.09 -15.08 -32.08
N GLU A 17 -8.61 -14.39 -33.12
CA GLU A 17 -7.35 -13.62 -33.05
C GLU A 17 -7.58 -12.32 -32.29
N LEU A 18 -8.75 -11.71 -32.45
CA LEU A 18 -9.20 -10.57 -31.66
C LEU A 18 -9.33 -10.94 -30.18
N GLU A 19 -9.93 -12.08 -29.86
CA GLU A 19 -10.02 -12.60 -28.49
C GLU A 19 -8.65 -12.92 -27.90
N LYS A 20 -7.73 -13.51 -28.68
CA LYS A 20 -6.33 -13.72 -28.27
C LYS A 20 -5.60 -12.41 -28.03
N ALA A 21 -5.75 -11.43 -28.93
CA ALA A 21 -5.14 -10.11 -28.81
C ALA A 21 -5.72 -9.33 -27.61
N ILE A 22 -7.03 -9.45 -27.35
CA ILE A 22 -7.71 -8.86 -26.18
C ILE A 22 -7.28 -9.57 -24.88
N LYS A 23 -7.16 -10.91 -24.88
CA LYS A 23 -6.58 -11.66 -23.76
C LYS A 23 -5.11 -11.29 -23.50
N MET A 24 -4.32 -11.11 -24.56
CA MET A 24 -2.95 -10.57 -24.48
C MET A 24 -2.90 -9.12 -23.99
N ARG A 25 -3.97 -8.34 -24.23
CA ARG A 25 -4.09 -6.93 -23.78
C ARG A 25 -4.58 -6.76 -22.34
N LYS A 26 -5.16 -7.79 -21.69
CA LYS A 26 -5.36 -7.76 -20.24
C LYS A 26 -3.96 -7.64 -19.63
N SER A 27 -3.67 -6.46 -19.08
CA SER A 27 -2.34 -6.01 -18.71
C SER A 27 -1.55 -7.14 -18.05
N LYS A 28 -0.57 -7.70 -18.77
CA LYS A 28 0.32 -8.72 -18.22
C LYS A 28 0.86 -8.18 -16.90
N LEU A 29 0.67 -8.93 -15.82
CA LEU A 29 1.21 -8.56 -14.53
C LEU A 29 2.72 -8.40 -14.72
N SER A 30 3.24 -7.25 -14.31
CA SER A 30 4.65 -6.89 -14.49
C SER A 30 5.18 -6.35 -13.18
N TYR A 31 6.49 -6.42 -13.00
CA TYR A 31 7.15 -5.88 -11.81
C TYR A 31 6.84 -4.39 -11.57
N VAL A 32 6.47 -3.63 -12.61
CA VAL A 32 6.11 -2.21 -12.52
C VAL A 32 4.71 -2.00 -11.94
N ASN A 33 3.75 -2.88 -12.25
CA ASN A 33 2.34 -2.70 -11.90
C ASN A 33 1.83 -3.71 -10.87
N VAL A 34 2.65 -4.68 -10.44
CA VAL A 34 2.22 -5.80 -9.58
C VAL A 34 1.54 -5.35 -8.29
N PHE A 35 1.96 -4.22 -7.71
CA PHE A 35 1.41 -3.67 -6.48
C PHE A 35 0.46 -2.49 -6.66
N LYS A 36 0.18 -2.03 -7.89
CA LYS A 36 -0.50 -0.75 -8.14
C LYS A 36 -1.80 -0.60 -7.35
N ASP A 37 -2.61 -1.65 -7.27
CA ASP A 37 -3.94 -1.60 -6.62
C ASP A 37 -3.95 -2.16 -5.19
N VAL A 38 -2.82 -2.68 -4.71
CA VAL A 38 -2.71 -3.24 -3.34
C VAL A 38 -1.72 -2.48 -2.46
N ALA A 39 -0.95 -1.58 -3.06
CA ALA A 39 0.03 -0.76 -2.37
C ALA A 39 -0.59 -0.07 -1.16
N ILE A 40 0.15 -0.01 -0.06
CA ILE A 40 -0.25 0.77 1.09
C ILE A 40 -0.41 2.24 0.68
N GLN A 41 -1.54 2.82 1.04
CA GLN A 41 -1.93 4.20 0.73
C GLN A 41 -2.14 4.97 2.03
N ARG A 42 -2.31 6.28 1.87
CA ARG A 42 -2.71 7.18 2.96
C ARG A 42 -3.97 6.69 3.67
N GLU A 43 -4.96 6.26 2.90
CA GLU A 43 -6.30 5.90 3.39
C GLU A 43 -6.22 4.73 4.38
N ASP A 44 -5.32 3.78 4.17
CA ASP A 44 -5.10 2.66 5.10
C ASP A 44 -4.72 3.16 6.50
N PHE A 45 -3.82 4.16 6.57
CA PHE A 45 -3.44 4.77 7.85
C PHE A 45 -4.55 5.63 8.43
N LYS A 46 -5.31 6.32 7.58
CA LYS A 46 -6.44 7.14 8.04
C LYS A 46 -7.47 6.25 8.73
N SER A 47 -7.81 5.11 8.11
CA SER A 47 -8.76 4.15 8.67
C SER A 47 -8.37 3.65 10.06
N VAL A 48 -7.07 3.38 10.28
CA VAL A 48 -6.55 3.01 11.61
C VAL A 48 -6.63 4.22 12.56
N ASN A 49 -6.06 5.37 12.17
CA ASN A 49 -6.02 6.57 13.00
C ASN A 49 -7.40 7.03 13.49
N ASP A 50 -8.42 6.95 12.65
CA ASP A 50 -9.79 7.37 13.01
C ASP A 50 -10.34 6.61 14.24
N GLN A 51 -9.77 5.45 14.58
CA GLN A 51 -10.14 4.64 15.74
C GLN A 51 -9.42 5.06 17.04
N HIS A 52 -8.40 5.91 17.00
CA HIS A 52 -7.54 6.26 18.14
C HIS A 52 -7.58 7.74 18.47
N GLU A 53 -8.06 8.08 19.67
CA GLU A 53 -8.12 9.46 20.20
C GLU A 53 -6.75 10.12 20.26
N THR A 54 -5.70 9.36 20.57
CA THR A 54 -4.32 9.87 20.61
C THR A 54 -3.88 10.44 19.26
N THR A 55 -4.38 9.89 18.15
CA THR A 55 -4.02 10.39 16.82
C THR A 55 -4.84 11.60 16.39
N LYS A 56 -6.06 11.78 16.92
CA LYS A 56 -6.92 12.94 16.66
C LYS A 56 -6.32 14.25 17.18
N LEU A 57 -5.47 14.15 18.19
CA LEU A 57 -4.73 15.28 18.75
C LEU A 57 -3.54 15.72 17.88
N LEU A 58 -3.20 14.98 16.84
CA LEU A 58 -2.09 15.34 15.95
C LEU A 58 -2.50 16.49 15.02
N PRO A 59 -1.67 17.54 14.88
CA PRO A 59 -1.93 18.68 14.01
C PRO A 59 -2.08 18.29 12.52
N PHE A 60 -1.68 17.07 12.18
CA PHE A 60 -1.80 16.48 10.87
C PHE A 60 -2.53 15.14 11.02
N TYR A 61 -3.68 15.12 11.68
CA TYR A 61 -4.53 13.92 11.82
C TYR A 61 -4.90 13.29 10.45
N ASP A 62 -5.01 14.13 9.41
CA ASP A 62 -5.52 13.73 8.09
C ASP A 62 -4.43 13.40 7.03
N ILE A 63 -3.23 13.97 7.10
CA ILE A 63 -2.02 13.75 6.23
C ILE A 63 -2.29 13.41 4.77
N GLY A 64 -2.67 14.42 3.99
CA GLY A 64 -2.98 14.31 2.55
C GLY A 64 -2.04 14.98 1.59
N GLY A 65 -0.81 15.30 2.00
CA GLY A 65 0.15 15.97 1.12
C GLY A 65 1.44 15.17 0.94
N PRO A 66 2.15 15.30 -0.19
CA PRO A 66 3.48 14.73 -0.41
C PRO A 66 4.54 15.23 0.59
N TYR A 67 4.19 16.21 1.43
CA TYR A 67 5.02 16.78 2.49
C TYR A 67 4.44 16.59 3.90
N ALA A 68 3.29 15.93 4.03
CA ALA A 68 2.65 15.74 5.30
C ALA A 68 3.38 14.60 6.03
N ARG A 69 4.19 14.97 7.02
CA ARG A 69 5.00 14.06 7.83
C ARG A 69 4.10 13.48 8.93
N LYS A 70 3.87 12.16 8.97
CA LYS A 70 3.19 11.52 10.12
C LYS A 70 4.20 11.40 11.26
N TYR A 71 3.77 11.84 12.44
CA TYR A 71 4.58 11.87 13.65
C TYR A 71 4.52 10.52 14.37
N GLN A 72 5.67 9.91 14.64
CA GLN A 72 5.74 8.94 15.72
C GLN A 72 5.67 9.72 17.03
N ILE A 73 4.63 9.43 17.81
CA ILE A 73 4.43 9.96 19.14
C ILE A 73 5.25 9.12 20.12
N GLU A 74 6.02 9.79 20.98
CA GLU A 74 6.63 9.23 22.19
C GLU A 74 6.03 9.93 23.42
N ASP A 75 5.97 9.19 24.51
CA ASP A 75 5.63 9.73 25.83
C ASP A 75 6.87 10.42 26.42
N VAL A 76 6.77 11.70 26.77
CA VAL A 76 7.89 12.49 27.32
C VAL A 76 7.70 12.81 28.80
N GLY A 77 7.47 11.78 29.60
CA GLY A 77 7.60 11.87 31.05
C GLY A 77 6.63 12.83 31.75
N TRP A 78 6.71 12.79 33.08
CA TRP A 78 5.63 13.08 34.03
C TRP A 78 4.90 14.43 33.92
N ASN A 79 5.40 15.42 33.18
CA ASN A 79 4.80 16.77 33.12
C ASN A 79 4.69 17.38 31.70
N LEU A 80 5.13 16.70 30.64
CA LEU A 80 5.20 17.31 29.29
C LEU A 80 4.21 16.73 28.26
N GLY A 81 3.57 15.59 28.57
CA GLY A 81 2.58 14.96 27.69
C GLY A 81 3.22 14.20 26.51
N LEU A 82 2.53 14.20 25.37
CA LEU A 82 2.97 13.50 24.15
C LEU A 82 3.80 14.44 23.27
N ARG A 83 4.91 13.94 22.73
CA ARG A 83 5.72 14.69 21.74
C ARG A 83 5.93 13.89 20.48
N GLU A 84 6.00 14.63 19.39
CA GLU A 84 6.39 14.16 18.07
C GLU A 84 7.92 13.97 18.01
N VAL A 85 8.40 12.74 17.81
CA VAL A 85 9.84 12.43 17.89
C VAL A 85 10.43 11.95 16.56
N HIS A 86 9.63 11.30 15.71
CA HIS A 86 10.10 10.84 14.40
C HIS A 86 9.13 11.23 13.28
N THR A 87 9.63 11.96 12.28
CA THR A 87 8.81 12.65 11.26
C THR A 87 9.24 12.36 9.83
N LYS A 88 10.00 11.28 9.62
CA LYS A 88 10.73 11.07 8.36
C LYS A 88 10.13 10.01 7.42
N LEU A 89 9.12 9.26 7.85
CA LEU A 89 8.59 8.14 7.08
C LEU A 89 7.27 8.50 6.39
N TYR A 90 7.24 8.34 5.07
CA TYR A 90 6.07 8.46 4.21
C TYR A 90 5.49 7.07 3.88
N TYR A 91 4.20 6.97 3.55
CA TYR A 91 3.60 5.67 3.19
C TYR A 91 4.26 5.05 1.95
N GLY A 92 4.84 5.87 1.07
CA GLY A 92 5.67 5.41 -0.04
C GLY A 92 6.95 4.71 0.41
N ASP A 93 7.59 5.14 1.50
CA ASP A 93 8.75 4.45 2.06
C ASP A 93 8.35 3.07 2.60
N ILE A 94 7.20 3.01 3.28
CA ILE A 94 6.63 1.76 3.81
C ILE A 94 6.24 0.83 2.66
N HIS A 95 5.64 1.37 1.59
CA HIS A 95 5.38 0.62 0.37
C HIS A 95 6.66 0.00 -0.18
N ASP A 96 7.73 0.79 -0.30
CA ASP A 96 9.01 0.33 -0.82
C ASP A 96 9.66 -0.73 0.06
N ASP A 97 9.55 -0.61 1.38
CA ASP A 97 10.12 -1.58 2.30
C ASP A 97 9.36 -2.91 2.30
N ILE A 98 8.01 -2.87 2.30
CA ILE A 98 7.20 -4.08 2.11
C ILE A 98 7.52 -4.72 0.76
N ARG A 99 7.61 -3.91 -0.31
CA ARG A 99 7.94 -4.39 -1.65
C ARG A 99 9.30 -5.10 -1.69
N LYS A 100 10.33 -4.55 -1.05
CA LYS A 100 11.65 -5.18 -0.96
C LYS A 100 11.59 -6.50 -0.21
N LEU A 101 10.88 -6.57 0.91
CA LEU A 101 10.69 -7.80 1.68
C LEU A 101 9.97 -8.88 0.86
N VAL A 102 8.95 -8.50 0.11
CA VAL A 102 8.24 -9.43 -0.78
C VAL A 102 9.16 -9.98 -1.85
N PHE A 103 9.92 -9.13 -2.54
CA PHE A 103 10.83 -9.60 -3.58
C PHE A 103 11.98 -10.45 -3.01
N SER A 104 12.45 -10.17 -1.78
CA SER A 104 13.47 -10.99 -1.15
C SER A 104 12.99 -12.40 -0.82
N LEU A 105 11.69 -12.63 -0.61
CA LEU A 105 11.13 -13.98 -0.48
C LEU A 105 11.32 -14.83 -1.75
N LEU A 106 11.42 -14.18 -2.91
CA LEU A 106 11.61 -14.81 -4.22
C LEU A 106 13.07 -14.74 -4.68
N GLY A 107 14.00 -14.33 -3.82
CA GLY A 107 15.42 -14.20 -4.18
C GLY A 107 15.72 -13.06 -5.15
N GLU A 108 14.80 -12.10 -5.32
CA GLU A 108 14.94 -11.00 -6.28
C GLU A 108 15.03 -9.63 -5.60
N LYS A 109 15.78 -8.70 -6.21
CA LYS A 109 15.95 -7.34 -5.65
C LYS A 109 14.82 -6.39 -6.03
N ASN A 110 14.31 -6.50 -7.25
CA ASN A 110 13.38 -5.53 -7.83
C ASN A 110 12.27 -6.17 -8.68
N GLY A 111 12.17 -7.50 -8.68
CA GLY A 111 11.12 -8.25 -9.34
C GLY A 111 11.22 -8.32 -10.87
N LYS A 112 12.25 -7.75 -11.49
CA LYS A 112 12.37 -7.65 -12.95
C LYS A 112 12.44 -9.01 -13.66
N ARG A 113 12.96 -10.03 -12.97
CA ARG A 113 13.15 -11.38 -13.50
C ARG A 113 12.02 -12.35 -13.11
N LEU A 114 11.07 -11.88 -12.32
CA LEU A 114 9.96 -12.71 -11.87
C LEU A 114 8.99 -12.96 -13.01
N ASP A 115 8.53 -14.20 -13.11
CA ASP A 115 7.45 -14.57 -14.02
C ASP A 115 6.08 -14.14 -13.48
N GLU A 116 5.02 -14.42 -14.24
CA GLU A 116 3.67 -13.98 -13.87
C GLU A 116 3.15 -14.64 -12.60
N ASP A 117 3.50 -15.90 -12.35
CA ASP A 117 3.01 -16.66 -11.19
C ASP A 117 3.79 -16.27 -9.92
N GLU A 118 5.09 -16.02 -10.05
CA GLU A 118 5.90 -15.39 -9.01
C GLU A 118 5.40 -13.97 -8.68
N LEU A 119 4.98 -13.18 -9.68
CA LEU A 119 4.39 -11.86 -9.46
C LEU A 119 3.00 -11.96 -8.78
N LYS A 120 2.19 -12.98 -9.07
CA LYS A 120 0.93 -13.24 -8.34
C LYS A 120 1.19 -13.62 -6.90
N PHE A 121 2.20 -14.45 -6.64
CA PHE A 121 2.65 -14.76 -5.28
C PHE A 121 3.11 -13.48 -4.57
N ALA A 122 3.95 -12.67 -5.22
CA ALA A 122 4.45 -11.41 -4.68
C ALA A 122 3.29 -10.48 -4.27
N ARG A 123 2.29 -10.31 -5.14
CA ARG A 123 1.08 -9.52 -4.83
C ARG A 123 0.34 -10.05 -3.61
N SER A 124 0.20 -11.38 -3.48
CA SER A 124 -0.46 -12.02 -2.34
C SER A 124 0.33 -11.85 -1.04
N ALA A 125 1.65 -12.00 -1.09
CA ALA A 125 2.54 -11.78 0.06
C ALA A 125 2.53 -10.32 0.52
N TYR A 126 2.47 -9.37 -0.43
CA TYR A 126 2.37 -7.95 -0.14
C TYR A 126 1.13 -7.62 0.69
N VAL A 127 -0.04 -8.14 0.30
CA VAL A 127 -1.30 -7.91 1.04
C VAL A 127 -1.18 -8.38 2.48
N LYS A 128 -0.62 -9.58 2.72
CA LYS A 128 -0.42 -10.11 4.08
C LYS A 128 0.54 -9.26 4.92
N LEU A 129 1.64 -8.79 4.32
CA LEU A 129 2.59 -7.92 5.02
C LEU A 129 2.00 -6.54 5.30
N LYS A 130 1.21 -6.00 4.39
CA LYS A 130 0.46 -4.75 4.59
C LYS A 130 -0.52 -4.89 5.77
N GLU A 131 -1.32 -5.96 5.81
CA GLU A 131 -2.24 -6.24 6.91
C GLU A 131 -1.50 -6.37 8.24
N LEU A 132 -0.42 -7.16 8.28
CA LEU A 132 0.40 -7.32 9.48
C LEU A 132 0.95 -5.98 9.96
N TYR A 133 1.48 -5.15 9.04
CA TYR A 133 2.02 -3.84 9.37
C TYR A 133 0.95 -2.94 10.00
N LEU A 134 -0.24 -2.87 9.40
CA LEU A 134 -1.34 -2.03 9.89
C LEU A 134 -1.84 -2.53 11.26
N ASN A 135 -1.92 -3.84 11.48
CA ASN A 135 -2.28 -4.41 12.78
C ASN A 135 -1.25 -4.09 13.87
N LEU A 136 0.05 -4.13 13.54
CA LEU A 136 1.10 -3.74 14.49
C LEU A 136 1.08 -2.23 14.77
N TYR A 137 0.76 -1.42 13.76
CA TYR A 137 0.59 0.02 13.93
C TYR A 137 -0.60 0.34 14.85
N ASP A 138 -1.73 -0.32 14.66
CA ASP A 138 -2.92 -0.24 15.52
C ASP A 138 -2.60 -0.62 16.97
N LEU A 139 -1.94 -1.77 17.18
CA LEU A 139 -1.50 -2.23 18.50
C LEU A 139 -0.56 -1.23 19.19
N ARG A 140 0.33 -0.57 18.42
CA ARG A 140 1.20 0.47 18.95
C ARG A 140 0.39 1.65 19.48
N LEU A 141 -0.67 2.06 18.79
CA LEU A 141 -1.54 3.16 19.23
C LEU A 141 -2.32 2.79 20.50
N MET A 142 -2.87 1.58 20.57
CA MET A 142 -3.51 1.06 21.79
C MET A 142 -2.57 1.09 23.00
N ASN A 143 -1.32 0.71 22.81
CA ASN A 143 -0.30 0.74 23.86
C ASN A 143 0.04 2.17 24.33
N LEU A 144 -0.03 3.16 23.44
CA LEU A 144 0.16 4.56 23.82
C LEU A 144 -1.05 5.11 24.59
N GLU A 145 -2.26 4.72 24.21
CA GLU A 145 -3.50 5.13 24.88
C GLU A 145 -3.64 4.55 26.29
N SER A 146 -3.40 3.25 26.45
CA SER A 146 -3.43 2.57 27.76
C SER A 146 -2.44 3.17 28.76
N ARG A 147 -1.23 3.56 28.32
CA ARG A 147 -0.26 4.27 29.17
C ARG A 147 -0.79 5.60 29.68
N LYS A 148 -1.59 6.31 28.87
CA LYS A 148 -2.22 7.58 29.25
C LYS A 148 -3.32 7.40 30.30
N GLU A 149 -4.10 6.32 30.20
CA GLU A 149 -5.21 6.04 31.13
C GLU A 149 -4.74 5.57 32.51
N GLY A 150 -3.65 4.79 32.59
CA GLY A 150 -3.05 4.36 33.85
C GLY A 150 -2.37 5.47 34.67
N MET A 151 -2.40 6.72 34.19
CA MET A 151 -1.87 7.92 34.86
C MET A 151 -2.97 8.89 35.35
N LYS A 152 -4.25 8.57 35.13
CA LYS A 152 -5.38 9.29 35.75
C LYS A 152 -5.69 8.73 37.13
#